data_AF-A0A833PG89-F1
#
_entry.id   AF-A0A833PG89-F1
#
_cell.length_a   1.000
_cell.length_b   1.000
_cell.length_c   1.000
_cell.angle_alpha   90.00
_cell.angle_beta   90.00
_cell.angle_gamma   90.00
#
_symmetry.space_group_name_H-M   'P 1'
#
loop_
_entity.id
_entity.type
_entity.pdbx_description
1 polymer ?
#
loop_
_entity_poly.entity_id
_entity_poly.type
_entity_poly.pdbx_seq_one_letter_code
_entity_poly.pdbx_strand_id
1 'polypeptide(L)' 'MRPVIKGMCKFESLKNGKVDLADIALMNDALDVVADNEYLISESREKEK' A
#
# COMPACT_ATOMS: atom_id res chain seq x y z
N MET A 1 1.49 5.98 7.41
CA MET A 1 0.02 5.86 7.61
C MET A 1 -0.75 5.47 6.34
N ARG A 2 -0.08 5.09 5.23
CA ARG A 2 -0.73 4.72 3.96
C ARG A 2 -1.76 3.59 4.10
N PRO A 3 -1.53 2.52 4.88
CA PRO A 3 -2.49 1.43 5.00
C PRO A 3 -3.82 1.85 5.62
N VAL A 4 -3.81 2.77 6.59
CA VAL A 4 -5.03 3.32 7.20
C VAL A 4 -5.82 4.13 6.18
N ILE A 5 -5.14 5.00 5.42
CA ILE A 5 -5.76 5.85 4.39
C ILE A 5 -6.33 5.00 3.25
N LYS A 6 -5.66 3.91 2.89
CA LYS A 6 -6.10 2.95 1.88
C LYS A 6 -7.13 1.94 2.39
N GLY A 7 -7.54 2.02 3.66
CA GLY A 7 -8.56 1.17 4.26
C GLY A 7 -8.12 -0.27 4.56
N MET A 8 -6.81 -0.55 4.56
CA MET A 8 -6.26 -1.87 4.88
C MET A 8 -6.34 -2.19 6.37
N CYS A 9 -6.32 -1.16 7.22
CA CYS A 9 -6.49 -1.31 8.67
C CYS A 9 -7.16 -0.07 9.28
N LYS A 10 -7.78 -0.24 10.46
CA LYS A 10 -8.39 0.86 11.21
C LYS A 10 -7.33 1.58 12.04
N PHE A 11 -7.47 2.89 12.21
CA PHE A 11 -6.55 3.68 13.04
C PHE A 11 -6.56 3.21 14.50
N GLU A 12 -7.73 2.84 15.02
CA GLU A 12 -7.89 2.30 16.37
C GLU A 12 -7.11 0.99 16.56
N SER A 13 -6.92 0.20 15.50
CA SER A 13 -6.16 -1.06 15.56
C SER A 13 -4.67 -0.84 15.82
N LEU A 14 -4.11 0.29 15.39
CA LEU A 14 -2.73 0.66 15.69
C LEU A 14 -2.62 1.06 17.16
N LYS A 15 -3.60 1.81 17.67
CA LYS A 15 -3.62 2.28 19.07
C LYS A 15 -3.81 1.15 20.07
N ASN A 16 -4.64 0.18 19.74
CA ASN A 16 -4.93 -0.96 20.62
C ASN A 16 -3.94 -2.13 20.45
N GLY A 17 -2.96 -2.01 19.54
CA GLY A 17 -1.93 -3.02 19.31
C GLY A 17 -2.40 -4.30 18.61
N LYS A 18 -3.62 -4.33 18.04
CA LYS A 18 -4.09 -5.47 17.23
C LYS A 18 -3.34 -5.63 15.91
N VAL A 19 -2.75 -4.54 15.43
CA VAL A 19 -1.88 -4.52 14.26
C VAL A 19 -0.53 -4.02 14.75
N ASP A 20 0.50 -4.81 14.52
CA ASP A 20 1.84 -4.47 14.97
C ASP A 20 2.64 -3.71 13.88
N LEU A 21 3.89 -3.38 14.19
CA LEU A 21 4.73 -2.65 13.25
C LEU A 21 5.12 -3.50 12.03
N ALA A 22 5.24 -4.81 12.18
CA ALA A 22 5.57 -5.72 11.08
C ALA A 22 4.38 -5.83 10.10
N ASP A 23 3.16 -5.89 10.61
CA ASP A 23 1.94 -5.83 9.81
C ASP A 23 1.88 -4.53 8.99
N ILE A 24 2.16 -3.38 9.62
CA ILE A 24 2.17 -2.08 8.94
C ILE A 24 3.28 -2.02 7.89
N ALA A 25 4.46 -2.57 8.17
CA ALA A 25 5.55 -2.64 7.20
C ALA A 25 5.12 -3.43 5.96
N LEU A 26 4.58 -4.64 6.16
CA LEU A 26 4.09 -5.49 5.08
C LEU A 26 2.99 -4.81 4.23
N MET A 27 2.07 -4.09 4.88
CA MET A 27 1.04 -3.34 4.17
C MET A 27 1.62 -2.18 3.34
N ASN A 28 2.67 -1.52 3.80
CA ASN A 28 3.34 -0.49 3.00
C ASN A 28 4.05 -1.11 1.79
N ASP A 29 4.77 -2.21 1.99
CA ASP A 29 5.46 -2.91 0.89
C ASP A 29 4.47 -3.35 -0.19
N ALA A 30 3.30 -3.87 0.22
CA ALA A 30 2.23 -4.21 -0.71
C ALA A 30 1.73 -3.00 -1.52
N LEU A 31 1.61 -1.83 -0.88
CA LEU A 31 1.20 -0.60 -1.56
C LEU A 31 2.27 -0.06 -2.51
N ASP A 32 3.55 -0.31 -2.24
CA ASP A 32 4.64 0.02 -3.15
C ASP A 32 4.60 -0.86 -4.41
N VAL A 33 4.41 -2.17 -4.25
CA VAL A 33 4.23 -3.08 -5.39
C VAL A 33 3.04 -2.67 -6.27
N VAL A 34 1.93 -2.25 -5.67
CA VAL A 34 0.77 -1.74 -6.44
C VAL A 34 1.12 -0.48 -7.23
N ALA A 35 1.82 0.47 -6.60
CA ALA A 35 2.23 1.70 -7.27
C ALA A 35 3.21 1.44 -8.42
N ASP A 36 4.18 0.54 -8.22
CA ASP A 36 5.14 0.14 -9.25
C ASP A 36 4.43 -0.51 -10.44
N ASN A 37 3.45 -1.38 -10.17
CA ASN A 37 2.64 -2.00 -11.22
C ASN A 37 1.84 -0.96 -12.02
N GLU A 38 1.19 -0.01 -11.33
CA GLU A 38 0.46 1.08 -11.98
C GLU A 38 1.37 1.94 -12.87
N TYR A 39 2.58 2.24 -12.39
CA TYR A 39 3.60 2.96 -13.14
C TYR A 39 4.01 2.20 -14.41
N LEU A 40 4.39 0.92 -14.28
CA LEU A 40 4.80 0.09 -15.42
C LEU A 40 3.69 -0.07 -16.47
N ILE A 41 2.44 -0.20 -16.03
CA ILE A 41 1.27 -0.25 -16.93
C ILE A 41 1.12 1.08 -17.67
N SER A 42 1.27 2.22 -16.98
CA SER A 42 1.18 3.53 -17.61
C SER A 42 2.28 3.73 -18.66
N GLU A 43 3.53 3.39 -18.32
CA GLU A 43 4.68 3.46 -19.23
C GLU A 43 4.49 2.56 -20.46
N SER A 44 4.00 1.33 -20.28
CA SER A 44 3.71 0.42 -21.39
C SER A 44 2.64 0.99 -22.34
N ARG A 45 1.57 1.58 -21.79
CA ARG A 45 0.50 2.21 -22.58
C ARG A 45 0.97 3.45 -23.34
N GLU A 46 1.94 4.19 -22.81
CA GLU A 46 2.53 5.33 -23.50
C GLU A 46 3.43 4.90 -24.65
N LYS A 47 4.18 3.80 -24.50
CA LYS A 47 5.04 3.25 -25.57
C LYS A 47 4.27 2.61 -26.73
N GLU A 48 3.05 2.13 -26.48
CA GLU A 48 2.17 1.52 -27.48
C GLU A 48 1.38 2.54 -28.33
N LYS A 49 1.43 3.83 -27.98
CA LYS A 49 0.81 4.92 -28.75
C LYS A 49 1.74 5.46 -29.83
#